data_AF-A0A420JCB6-F1
#
_entry.id   AF-A0A420JCB6-F1
#
_cell.length_a   1.000
_cell.length_b   1.000
_cell.length_c   1.000
_cell.angle_alpha   90.00
_cell.angle_beta   90.00
_cell.angle_gamma   90.00
#
_symmetry.space_group_name_H-M   'P 1'
#
loop_
_entity.id
_entity.type
_entity.pdbx_description
1 polymer ?
#
loop_
_entity_poly.entity_id
_entity_poly.type
_entity_poly.pdbx_seq_one_letter_code
_entity_poly.pdbx_strand_id
1 'polypeptide(L)'
;MAKSYFDEDKYSGSQDRFDFKLTIFKDICERLNLAKDKWVKGLPIMLKGNARIYYYQSLFPHIDETTSFETVVSKIKTNFEGAEYQRTVLETWQDMTLDSSILKSPEKSISEIFEIMLTKLRDIQLGLAPRFRDKDFLYTKLLQACKRNSVCELACFKPAPTLEGLIIDLRASITLKNESKYVENKEPQIYYTDRRYKSRPTRNYQTPYEKDSSGESRKCFFCKKINCWSSKHTDEEREKHRNK
;
A
#
# COMPACT_ATOMS: atom_id res chain seq x y z
N MET A 1 11.67 -28.90 -34.59
CA MET A 1 10.93 -29.25 -33.36
C MET A 1 10.96 -28.05 -32.44
N ALA A 2 9.83 -27.35 -32.26
CA ALA A 2 9.76 -26.25 -31.31
C ALA A 2 10.15 -26.80 -29.92
N LYS A 3 11.08 -26.15 -29.21
CA LYS A 3 11.37 -26.51 -27.82
C LYS A 3 10.06 -26.33 -27.05
N SER A 4 9.37 -27.43 -26.74
CA SER A 4 8.10 -27.42 -26.01
C SER A 4 8.27 -27.04 -24.54
N TYR A 5 9.51 -26.82 -24.08
CA TYR A 5 9.86 -26.55 -22.70
C TYR A 5 10.91 -25.43 -22.64
N PHE A 6 10.57 -24.28 -22.04
CA PHE A 6 11.49 -23.16 -21.87
C PHE A 6 12.36 -23.34 -20.62
N ASP A 7 13.51 -22.67 -20.58
CA ASP A 7 14.40 -22.79 -19.42
C ASP A 7 13.80 -22.14 -18.16
N GLU A 8 13.00 -21.11 -18.33
CA GLU A 8 12.27 -20.44 -17.25
C GLU A 8 11.24 -21.36 -16.60
N ASP A 9 10.73 -22.36 -17.32
CA ASP A 9 9.76 -23.34 -16.81
C ASP A 9 10.42 -24.48 -16.02
N LYS A 10 11.76 -24.50 -15.94
CA LYS A 10 12.49 -25.57 -15.26
C LYS A 10 12.76 -25.22 -13.81
N TYR A 11 12.72 -26.25 -12.98
CA TYR A 11 13.02 -26.21 -11.57
C TYR A 11 14.51 -26.44 -11.30
N SER A 12 15.16 -25.48 -10.63
CA SER A 12 16.58 -25.55 -10.28
C SER A 12 16.87 -26.15 -8.90
N GLY A 13 15.91 -26.11 -7.98
CA GLY A 13 16.09 -26.48 -6.57
C GLY A 13 16.44 -25.33 -5.62
N SER A 14 16.40 -24.06 -6.07
CA SER A 14 16.76 -22.91 -5.24
C SER A 14 15.70 -21.81 -5.20
N GLN A 15 15.62 -20.98 -6.24
CA GLN A 15 14.74 -19.81 -6.30
C GLN A 15 13.35 -20.13 -6.86
N ASP A 16 13.22 -21.25 -7.57
CA ASP A 16 11.98 -21.70 -8.16
C ASP A 16 11.06 -22.38 -7.14
N ARG A 17 9.75 -22.37 -7.41
CA ARG A 17 8.74 -23.05 -6.60
C ARG A 17 8.37 -24.38 -7.23
N PHE A 18 8.67 -25.48 -6.56
CA PHE A 18 8.54 -26.83 -7.12
C PHE A 18 7.11 -27.13 -7.54
N ASP A 19 6.12 -26.85 -6.69
CA ASP A 19 4.71 -27.11 -6.99
C ASP A 19 4.20 -26.34 -8.22
N PHE A 20 4.67 -25.11 -8.41
CA PHE A 20 4.32 -24.30 -9.57
C PHE A 20 4.93 -24.88 -10.85
N LYS A 21 6.24 -25.19 -10.84
CA LYS A 21 6.90 -25.83 -12.00
C LYS A 21 6.32 -27.21 -12.31
N LEU A 22 5.94 -27.97 -11.29
CA LEU A 22 5.27 -29.26 -11.44
C LEU A 22 3.89 -29.11 -12.10
N THR A 23 3.17 -28.04 -11.80
CA THR A 23 1.88 -27.74 -12.44
C THR A 23 2.06 -27.46 -13.93
N ILE A 24 3.07 -26.66 -14.30
CA ILE A 24 3.42 -26.41 -15.70
C ILE A 24 3.79 -27.72 -16.42
N PHE A 25 4.59 -28.57 -15.78
CA PHE A 25 4.96 -29.88 -16.32
C PHE A 25 3.73 -30.77 -16.56
N LYS A 26 2.83 -30.87 -15.57
CA LYS A 26 1.58 -31.66 -15.69
C LYS A 26 0.70 -31.16 -16.84
N ASP A 27 0.50 -29.86 -16.94
CA ASP A 27 -0.25 -29.23 -18.03
C ASP A 27 0.37 -29.56 -19.41
N ILE A 28 1.69 -29.50 -19.53
CA ILE A 28 2.39 -29.89 -20.78
C ILE A 28 2.18 -31.38 -21.08
N CYS A 29 2.30 -32.26 -20.09
CA CYS A 29 2.07 -33.69 -20.27
C CYS A 29 0.64 -34.00 -20.72
N GLU A 30 -0.34 -33.31 -20.15
CA GLU A 30 -1.75 -33.41 -20.54
C GLU A 30 -1.99 -32.90 -21.96
N ARG A 31 -1.42 -31.76 -22.34
CA ARG A 31 -1.49 -31.23 -23.72
C ARG A 31 -0.86 -32.16 -24.76
N LEU A 32 0.13 -32.95 -24.36
CA LEU A 32 0.78 -33.95 -25.22
C LEU A 32 0.09 -35.32 -25.18
N ASN A 33 -1.04 -35.48 -24.46
CA ASN A 33 -1.74 -36.74 -24.25
C ASN A 33 -0.82 -37.87 -23.74
N LEU A 34 0.14 -37.52 -22.86
CA LEU A 34 1.03 -38.50 -22.25
C LEU A 34 0.29 -39.24 -21.14
N ALA A 35 0.27 -40.56 -21.25
CA ALA A 35 -0.23 -41.42 -20.20
C ALA A 35 0.63 -41.27 -18.91
N LYS A 36 -0.02 -41.41 -17.75
CA LYS A 36 0.57 -41.10 -16.42
C LYS A 36 1.79 -41.96 -16.08
N ASP A 37 1.82 -43.19 -16.59
CA ASP A 37 2.96 -44.12 -16.53
C ASP A 37 4.24 -43.54 -17.17
N LYS A 38 4.09 -42.64 -18.16
CA LYS A 38 5.21 -42.00 -18.85
C LYS A 38 5.69 -40.72 -18.17
N TRP A 39 4.96 -40.21 -17.18
CA TRP A 39 5.31 -38.94 -16.52
C TRP A 39 6.62 -39.04 -15.74
N VAL A 40 6.91 -40.20 -15.14
CA VAL A 40 8.19 -40.46 -14.44
C VAL A 40 9.37 -40.31 -15.40
N LYS A 41 9.26 -40.88 -16.60
CA LYS A 41 10.31 -40.81 -17.63
C LYS A 41 10.47 -39.39 -18.20
N GLY A 42 9.40 -38.60 -18.21
CA GLY A 42 9.40 -37.21 -18.66
C GLY A 42 9.88 -36.20 -17.60
N LEU A 43 9.84 -36.56 -16.32
CA LEU A 43 10.15 -35.66 -15.20
C LEU A 43 11.50 -34.92 -15.32
N PRO A 44 12.59 -35.53 -15.83
CA PRO A 44 13.88 -34.82 -15.96
C PRO A 44 13.84 -33.58 -16.84
N ILE A 45 12.85 -33.47 -17.74
CA ILE A 45 12.70 -32.33 -18.67
C ILE A 45 12.38 -31.05 -17.89
N MET A 46 11.61 -31.15 -16.80
CA MET A 46 11.27 -30.00 -15.95
C MET A 46 12.38 -29.62 -14.97
N LEU A 47 13.51 -30.35 -14.93
CA LEU A 47 14.58 -30.11 -13.97
C LEU A 47 15.78 -29.42 -14.63
N LYS A 48 16.44 -28.54 -13.90
CA LYS A 48 17.74 -27.94 -14.25
C LYS A 48 18.66 -27.86 -13.03
N GLY A 49 19.93 -27.53 -13.26
CA GLY A 49 20.91 -27.32 -12.20
C GLY A 49 20.99 -28.49 -11.20
N ASN A 50 21.03 -28.16 -9.91
CA ASN A 50 21.18 -29.12 -8.83
C ASN A 50 20.02 -30.12 -8.75
N ALA A 51 18.78 -29.68 -9.02
CA ALA A 51 17.64 -30.58 -9.04
C ALA A 51 17.78 -31.69 -10.09
N ARG A 52 18.30 -31.36 -11.28
CA ARG A 52 18.56 -32.35 -12.32
C ARG A 52 19.71 -33.29 -11.95
N ILE A 53 20.77 -32.76 -11.37
CA ILE A 53 21.92 -33.57 -10.90
C ILE A 53 21.44 -34.58 -9.85
N TYR A 54 20.71 -34.11 -8.84
CA TYR A 54 20.12 -34.95 -7.80
C TYR A 54 19.23 -36.06 -8.37
N TYR A 55 18.39 -35.72 -9.36
CA TYR A 55 17.56 -36.73 -10.02
C TYR A 55 18.39 -37.87 -10.61
N TYR A 56 19.40 -37.57 -11.44
CA TYR A 56 20.16 -38.61 -12.13
C TYR A 56 21.11 -39.37 -11.21
N GLN A 57 21.63 -38.74 -10.15
CA GLN A 57 22.57 -39.38 -9.23
C GLN A 57 21.88 -40.19 -8.13
N SER A 58 20.77 -39.69 -7.59
CA SER A 58 20.16 -40.24 -6.38
C SER A 58 18.82 -40.91 -6.60
N LEU A 59 18.09 -40.59 -7.69
CA LEU A 59 16.76 -41.14 -7.94
C LEU A 59 16.76 -42.13 -9.10
N PHE A 60 17.31 -41.73 -10.25
CA PHE A 60 17.29 -42.52 -11.48
C PHE A 60 17.80 -43.96 -11.33
N PRO A 61 18.89 -44.25 -10.58
CA PRO A 61 19.35 -45.63 -10.39
C PRO A 61 18.35 -46.54 -9.64
N HIS A 62 17.39 -45.95 -8.95
CA HIS A 62 16.40 -46.65 -8.12
C HIS A 62 14.97 -46.53 -8.67
N ILE A 63 14.79 -45.95 -9.86
CA ILE A 63 13.49 -45.88 -10.52
C ILE A 63 13.27 -47.17 -11.33
N ASP A 64 12.24 -47.91 -10.94
CA ASP A 64 11.78 -49.11 -11.64
C ASP A 64 10.35 -48.91 -12.19
N GLU A 65 9.77 -49.95 -12.81
CA GLU A 65 8.41 -49.91 -13.37
C GLU A 65 7.32 -49.78 -12.29
N THR A 66 7.65 -50.05 -11.02
CA THR A 66 6.71 -49.96 -9.89
C THR A 66 6.74 -48.59 -9.20
N THR A 67 7.75 -47.78 -9.52
CA THR A 67 7.99 -46.49 -8.88
C THR A 67 6.91 -45.48 -9.29
N SER A 68 6.10 -45.06 -8.32
CA SER A 68 5.07 -44.04 -8.53
C SER A 68 5.67 -42.66 -8.80
N PHE A 69 5.01 -41.91 -9.68
CA PHE A 69 5.33 -40.51 -9.96
C PHE A 69 5.32 -39.65 -8.70
N GLU A 70 4.32 -39.83 -7.84
CA GLU A 70 4.17 -39.13 -6.56
C GLU A 70 5.35 -39.39 -5.63
N THR A 71 5.90 -40.59 -5.63
CA THR A 71 7.07 -40.92 -4.80
C THR A 71 8.31 -40.16 -5.26
N VAL A 72 8.57 -40.11 -6.57
CA VAL A 72 9.71 -39.37 -7.13
C VAL A 72 9.56 -37.87 -6.86
N VAL A 73 8.35 -37.33 -7.10
CA VAL A 73 8.00 -35.94 -6.82
C VAL A 73 8.22 -35.60 -5.35
N SER A 74 7.76 -36.47 -4.43
CA SER A 74 7.95 -36.28 -3.00
C SER A 74 9.43 -36.28 -2.61
N LYS A 75 10.25 -37.18 -3.16
CA LYS A 75 11.69 -37.22 -2.86
C LYS A 75 12.41 -35.94 -3.29
N ILE A 76 12.14 -35.46 -4.50
CA ILE A 76 12.71 -34.18 -4.98
C ILE A 76 12.26 -33.03 -4.08
N LYS A 77 10.97 -32.96 -3.77
CA LYS A 77 10.42 -31.91 -2.92
C LYS A 77 11.02 -31.93 -1.52
N THR A 78 11.13 -33.09 -0.88
CA THR A 78 11.74 -33.19 0.46
C THR A 78 13.21 -32.80 0.47
N ASN A 79 13.96 -33.08 -0.61
CA ASN A 79 15.38 -32.74 -0.71
C ASN A 79 15.63 -31.23 -0.82
N PHE A 80 14.81 -30.50 -1.59
CA PHE A 80 15.03 -29.07 -1.86
C PHE A 80 14.10 -28.13 -1.09
N GLU A 81 12.87 -28.57 -0.80
CA GLU A 81 11.82 -27.83 -0.09
C GLU A 81 11.43 -28.52 1.23
N GLY A 82 12.43 -29.03 1.94
CA GLY A 82 12.27 -29.68 3.24
C GLY A 82 11.84 -28.74 4.38
N ALA A 83 11.87 -29.25 5.62
CA ALA A 83 11.38 -28.53 6.79
C ALA A 83 12.09 -27.18 7.04
N GLU A 84 13.40 -27.12 6.81
CA GLU A 84 14.17 -25.88 6.97
C GLU A 84 13.77 -24.82 5.94
N TYR A 85 13.66 -25.21 4.67
CA TYR A 85 13.14 -24.33 3.62
C TYR A 85 11.76 -23.78 3.98
N GLN A 86 10.85 -24.65 4.44
CA GLN A 86 9.50 -24.22 4.83
C GLN A 86 9.51 -23.21 6.00
N ARG A 87 10.43 -23.36 6.97
CA ARG A 87 10.62 -22.37 8.03
C ARG A 87 11.09 -21.04 7.47
N THR A 88 12.14 -21.03 6.65
CA THR A 88 12.68 -19.81 6.03
C THR A 88 11.66 -19.10 5.15
N VAL A 89 10.87 -19.84 4.36
CA VAL A 89 9.78 -19.27 3.56
C VAL A 89 8.69 -18.65 4.45
N LEU A 90 8.35 -19.27 5.58
CA LEU A 90 7.38 -18.73 6.51
C LEU A 90 7.90 -17.49 7.25
N GLU A 91 9.17 -17.47 7.67
CA GLU A 91 9.82 -16.31 8.29
C GLU A 91 9.89 -15.14 7.30
N THR A 92 10.37 -15.38 6.09
CA THR A 92 10.40 -14.35 5.03
C THR A 92 9.00 -13.83 4.70
N TRP A 93 7.98 -14.69 4.71
CA TRP A 93 6.58 -14.27 4.60
C TRP A 93 6.17 -13.37 5.77
N GLN A 94 6.49 -13.71 7.01
CA GLN A 94 6.11 -12.93 8.20
C GLN A 94 6.79 -11.56 8.23
N ASP A 95 8.08 -11.51 7.93
CA ASP A 95 8.91 -10.29 8.01
C ASP A 95 8.72 -9.32 6.85
N MET A 96 8.11 -9.77 5.74
CA MET A 96 7.85 -8.91 4.60
C MET A 96 6.79 -7.86 4.94
N THR A 97 7.20 -6.59 4.94
CA THR A 97 6.35 -5.42 5.14
C THR A 97 6.68 -4.37 4.09
N LEU A 98 5.80 -3.37 3.94
CA LEU A 98 6.07 -2.28 3.02
C LEU A 98 7.31 -1.50 3.46
N ASP A 99 7.46 -1.26 4.76
CA ASP A 99 8.61 -0.56 5.35
C ASP A 99 9.93 -1.32 5.11
N SER A 100 9.94 -2.64 5.32
CA SER A 100 11.14 -3.45 5.07
C SER A 100 11.49 -3.52 3.59
N SER A 101 10.51 -3.38 2.69
CA SER A 101 10.73 -3.31 1.25
C SER A 101 11.28 -1.94 0.82
N ILE A 102 10.85 -0.86 1.48
CA ILE A 102 11.39 0.50 1.26
C ILE A 102 12.86 0.56 1.68
N LEU A 103 13.22 -0.01 2.83
CA LEU A 103 14.60 -0.03 3.31
C LEU A 103 15.55 -0.81 2.38
N LYS A 104 15.05 -1.83 1.68
CA LYS A 104 15.84 -2.65 0.75
C LYS A 104 16.04 -2.02 -0.63
N SER A 105 15.23 -1.02 -0.99
CA SER A 105 15.29 -0.38 -2.31
C SER A 105 14.91 1.11 -2.21
N PRO A 106 15.70 1.93 -1.49
CA PRO A 106 15.40 3.33 -1.26
C PRO A 106 15.42 4.18 -2.54
N GLU A 107 16.04 3.68 -3.61
CA GLU A 107 16.16 4.36 -4.90
C GLU A 107 14.86 4.36 -5.73
N LYS A 108 13.90 3.48 -5.39
CA LYS A 108 12.67 3.28 -6.17
C LYS A 108 11.51 4.06 -5.57
N SER A 109 10.51 4.34 -6.41
CA SER A 109 9.28 4.95 -5.92
C SER A 109 8.50 3.98 -5.03
N ILE A 110 7.71 4.51 -4.09
CA ILE A 110 6.87 3.69 -3.18
C ILE A 110 5.89 2.81 -3.97
N SER A 111 5.41 3.29 -5.12
CA SER A 111 4.53 2.53 -6.01
C SER A 111 5.25 1.31 -6.60
N GLU A 112 6.47 1.49 -7.12
CA GLU A 112 7.28 0.36 -7.62
C GLU A 112 7.65 -0.61 -6.50
N ILE A 113 7.99 -0.10 -5.32
CA ILE A 113 8.31 -0.93 -4.15
C ILE A 113 7.09 -1.78 -3.75
N PHE A 114 5.88 -1.21 -3.79
CA PHE A 114 4.64 -1.94 -3.52
C PHE A 114 4.43 -3.07 -4.54
N GLU A 115 4.59 -2.82 -5.83
CA GLU A 115 4.45 -3.87 -6.86
C GLU A 115 5.51 -4.97 -6.73
N ILE A 116 6.75 -4.60 -6.41
CA ILE A 116 7.83 -5.55 -6.12
C ILE A 116 7.47 -6.41 -4.91
N MET A 117 6.99 -5.80 -3.83
CA MET A 117 6.56 -6.51 -2.62
C MET A 117 5.39 -7.45 -2.92
N LEU A 118 4.36 -6.98 -3.63
CA LEU A 118 3.18 -7.77 -4.00
C LEU A 118 3.57 -8.99 -4.84
N THR A 119 4.45 -8.78 -5.83
CA THR A 119 4.96 -9.86 -6.69
C THR A 119 5.74 -10.88 -5.87
N LYS A 120 6.62 -10.43 -4.96
CA LYS A 120 7.37 -11.31 -4.05
C LYS A 120 6.46 -12.07 -3.09
N LEU A 121 5.43 -11.45 -2.52
CA LEU A 121 4.48 -12.13 -1.67
C LEU A 121 3.76 -13.24 -2.44
N ARG A 122 3.25 -12.95 -3.64
CA ARG A 122 2.61 -13.97 -4.50
C ARG A 122 3.54 -15.15 -4.79
N ASP A 123 4.81 -14.88 -5.06
CA ASP A 123 5.82 -15.92 -5.29
C ASP A 123 6.13 -16.74 -4.01
N ILE A 124 6.36 -16.08 -2.87
CA ILE A 124 6.60 -16.74 -1.57
C ILE A 124 5.40 -17.60 -1.18
N GLN A 125 4.18 -17.15 -1.46
CA GLN A 125 2.96 -17.90 -1.16
C GLN A 125 2.95 -19.28 -1.82
N LEU A 126 3.46 -19.39 -3.05
CA LEU A 126 3.56 -20.68 -3.76
C LEU A 126 4.53 -21.66 -3.06
N GLY A 127 5.50 -21.15 -2.31
CA GLY A 127 6.44 -21.95 -1.51
C GLY A 127 5.88 -22.41 -0.16
N LEU A 128 4.83 -21.76 0.35
CA LEU A 128 4.19 -22.13 1.63
C LEU A 128 3.41 -23.45 1.51
N ALA A 129 3.08 -24.06 2.66
CA ALA A 129 2.18 -25.21 2.69
C ALA A 129 0.83 -24.91 1.99
N PRO A 130 0.20 -25.89 1.30
CA PRO A 130 -1.03 -25.67 0.53
C PRO A 130 -2.16 -24.96 1.28
N ARG A 131 -2.27 -25.17 2.59
CA ARG A 131 -3.25 -24.53 3.47
C ARG A 131 -3.11 -23.00 3.62
N PHE A 132 -2.03 -22.41 3.15
CA PHE A 132 -1.74 -20.97 3.21
C PHE A 132 -1.77 -20.30 1.82
N ARG A 133 -2.20 -21.04 0.79
CA ARG A 133 -2.22 -20.56 -0.61
C ARG A 133 -3.55 -19.96 -1.04
N ASP A 134 -4.45 -19.73 -0.09
CA ASP A 134 -5.73 -19.11 -0.35
C ASP A 134 -5.60 -17.57 -0.45
N LYS A 135 -6.63 -16.95 -1.04
CA LYS A 135 -6.66 -15.50 -1.27
C LYS A 135 -6.83 -14.71 0.02
N ASP A 136 -7.47 -15.30 1.04
CA ASP A 136 -7.77 -14.64 2.31
C ASP A 136 -6.52 -14.48 3.18
N PHE A 137 -5.61 -15.46 3.09
CA PHE A 137 -4.31 -15.42 3.73
C PHE A 137 -3.42 -14.33 3.12
N LEU A 138 -3.43 -14.21 1.78
CA LEU A 138 -2.73 -13.11 1.09
C LEU A 138 -3.36 -11.76 1.42
N TYR A 139 -4.69 -11.67 1.46
CA TYR A 139 -5.42 -10.46 1.86
C TYR A 139 -5.00 -10.01 3.26
N THR A 140 -5.05 -10.92 4.23
CA THR A 140 -4.68 -10.65 5.63
C THR A 140 -3.22 -10.22 5.73
N LYS A 141 -2.34 -10.88 4.95
CA LYS A 141 -0.93 -10.51 4.91
C LYS A 141 -0.69 -9.12 4.36
N LEU A 142 -1.35 -8.74 3.27
CA LEU A 142 -1.22 -7.40 2.68
C LEU A 142 -1.70 -6.33 3.66
N LEU A 143 -2.84 -6.56 4.31
CA LEU A 143 -3.34 -5.66 5.35
C LEU A 143 -2.31 -5.48 6.47
N GLN A 144 -1.76 -6.57 7.00
CA GLN A 144 -0.74 -6.51 8.04
C GLN A 144 0.55 -5.82 7.58
N ALA A 145 1.01 -6.10 6.36
CA ALA A 145 2.24 -5.56 5.78
C ALA A 145 2.17 -4.05 5.54
N CYS A 146 0.98 -3.52 5.25
CA CYS A 146 0.74 -2.11 4.94
C CYS A 146 0.21 -1.30 6.13
N LYS A 147 -0.34 -1.94 7.18
CA LYS A 147 -1.01 -1.26 8.31
C LYS A 147 -0.16 -0.22 9.04
N ARG A 148 1.15 -0.44 9.13
CA ARG A 148 2.08 0.44 9.88
C ARG A 148 2.60 1.62 9.03
N ASN A 149 2.40 1.59 7.72
CA ASN A 149 2.93 2.61 6.83
C ASN A 149 1.89 3.72 6.61
N SER A 150 2.27 4.97 6.86
CA SER A 150 1.38 6.14 6.75
C SER A 150 0.87 6.40 5.34
N VAL A 151 1.52 5.85 4.31
CA VAL A 151 1.08 5.95 2.91
C VAL A 151 -0.17 5.11 2.66
N CYS A 152 -0.37 4.03 3.40
CA CYS A 152 -1.48 3.10 3.25
C CYS A 152 -2.58 3.30 4.29
N GLU A 153 -2.50 4.35 5.11
CA GLU A 153 -3.40 4.58 6.25
C GLU A 153 -4.88 4.59 5.83
N LEU A 154 -5.22 5.28 4.74
CA LEU A 154 -6.59 5.38 4.24
C LEU A 154 -7.16 4.03 3.81
N ALA A 155 -6.38 3.27 3.02
CA ALA A 155 -6.78 1.94 2.55
C ALA A 155 -6.88 0.92 3.70
N CYS A 156 -6.02 1.03 4.72
CA CYS A 156 -6.02 0.16 5.88
C CYS A 156 -7.12 0.49 6.91
N PHE A 157 -7.59 1.74 6.95
CA PHE A 157 -8.65 2.17 7.88
C PHE A 157 -10.01 1.56 7.54
N LYS A 158 -10.34 1.51 6.25
CA LYS A 158 -11.55 0.87 5.74
C LYS A 158 -11.19 0.02 4.52
N PRO A 159 -10.68 -1.20 4.73
CA PRO A 159 -10.24 -2.04 3.63
C PRO A 159 -11.44 -2.56 2.84
N ALA A 160 -11.29 -2.62 1.51
CA ALA A 160 -12.25 -3.32 0.67
C ALA A 160 -12.36 -4.81 1.08
N PRO A 161 -13.55 -5.42 0.95
CA PRO A 161 -13.78 -6.80 1.39
C PRO A 161 -13.12 -7.87 0.49
N THR A 162 -12.56 -7.48 -0.65
CA THR A 162 -11.93 -8.39 -1.60
C THR A 162 -10.44 -8.10 -1.73
N LEU A 163 -9.64 -9.14 -2.02
CA LEU A 163 -8.21 -9.02 -2.30
C LEU A 163 -7.92 -7.99 -3.41
N GLU A 164 -8.65 -8.07 -4.52
CA GLU A 164 -8.44 -7.17 -5.65
C GLU A 164 -8.84 -5.73 -5.29
N GLY A 165 -9.94 -5.55 -4.55
CA GLY A 165 -10.34 -4.24 -4.05
C GLY A 165 -9.28 -3.63 -3.14
N LEU A 166 -8.74 -4.41 -2.20
CA LEU A 166 -7.69 -3.94 -1.29
C LEU A 166 -6.43 -3.51 -2.06
N ILE A 167 -6.02 -4.26 -3.07
CA ILE A 167 -4.87 -3.91 -3.92
C ILE A 167 -5.12 -2.59 -4.65
N ILE A 168 -6.33 -2.37 -5.19
CA ILE A 168 -6.71 -1.12 -5.85
C ILE A 168 -6.66 0.05 -4.86
N ASP A 169 -7.25 -0.12 -3.67
CA ASP A 169 -7.28 0.92 -2.64
C ASP A 169 -5.87 1.27 -2.15
N LEU A 170 -5.00 0.27 -1.97
CA LEU A 170 -3.59 0.48 -1.58
C LEU A 170 -2.83 1.27 -2.65
N ARG A 171 -2.99 0.93 -3.93
CA ARG A 171 -2.40 1.68 -5.05
C ARG A 171 -2.89 3.12 -5.08
N ALA A 172 -4.19 3.34 -4.92
CA ALA A 172 -4.78 4.68 -4.89
C ALA A 172 -4.25 5.51 -3.71
N SER A 173 -4.14 4.92 -2.52
CA SER A 173 -3.59 5.56 -1.32
C SER A 173 -2.13 5.98 -1.53
N ILE A 174 -1.32 5.13 -2.17
CA ILE A 174 0.07 5.43 -2.50
C ILE A 174 0.18 6.60 -3.49
N THR A 175 -0.63 6.60 -4.55
CA THR A 175 -0.66 7.68 -5.54
C THR A 175 -1.04 9.01 -4.90
N LEU A 176 -2.11 9.04 -4.10
CA LEU A 176 -2.60 10.26 -3.43
C LEU A 176 -1.54 10.85 -2.49
N LYS A 177 -0.84 10.02 -1.72
CA LYS A 177 0.20 10.51 -0.80
C LYS A 177 1.40 11.08 -1.55
N ASN A 178 1.77 10.49 -2.68
CA ASN A 178 2.82 11.04 -3.53
C ASN A 178 2.42 12.41 -4.07
N GLU A 179 1.19 12.59 -4.55
CA GLU A 179 0.66 13.89 -4.99
C GLU A 179 0.67 14.93 -3.87
N SER A 180 0.29 14.55 -2.64
CA SER A 180 0.30 15.46 -1.49
C SER A 180 1.71 15.98 -1.13
N LYS A 181 2.76 15.16 -1.31
CA LYS A 181 4.16 15.60 -1.11
C LYS A 181 4.59 16.66 -2.14
N TYR A 182 4.03 16.63 -3.35
CA TYR A 182 4.28 17.69 -4.34
C TYR A 182 3.58 19.01 -3.98
N VAL A 183 2.44 18.94 -3.27
CA VAL A 183 1.70 20.13 -2.82
C VAL A 183 2.34 20.75 -1.58
N GLU A 184 2.85 19.97 -0.62
CA GLU A 184 3.55 20.48 0.57
C GLU A 184 4.90 21.16 0.23
N ASN A 185 5.56 20.77 -0.86
CA ASN A 185 6.79 21.41 -1.33
C ASN A 185 6.55 22.73 -2.10
N LYS A 186 5.29 23.09 -2.38
CA LYS A 186 4.93 24.45 -2.76
C LYS A 186 4.43 25.13 -1.50
N GLU A 187 5.01 26.29 -1.15
CA GLU A 187 4.47 27.13 -0.07
C GLU A 187 2.95 27.20 -0.22
N PRO A 188 2.18 26.95 0.85
CA PRO A 188 0.73 27.02 0.78
C PRO A 188 0.38 28.47 0.43
N GLN A 189 0.01 28.69 -0.83
CA GLN A 189 -0.72 29.89 -1.23
C GLN A 189 -2.11 29.75 -0.60
N ILE A 190 -2.19 30.11 0.68
CA ILE A 190 -3.43 30.15 1.43
C ILE A 190 -4.26 31.28 0.81
N TYR A 191 -5.03 30.95 -0.22
CA TYR A 191 -6.10 31.82 -0.68
C TYR A 191 -7.20 31.75 0.37
N TYR A 192 -7.08 32.57 1.41
CA TYR A 192 -8.21 32.96 2.23
C TYR A 192 -9.24 33.58 1.29
N THR A 193 -10.23 32.79 0.86
CA THR A 193 -11.46 33.37 0.33
C THR A 193 -12.20 33.92 1.52
N ASP A 194 -11.84 35.14 1.91
CA ASP A 194 -12.61 35.95 2.84
C ASP A 194 -14.00 36.10 2.20
N ARG A 195 -14.94 35.22 2.59
CA ARG A 195 -16.36 35.31 2.23
C ARG A 195 -16.97 36.50 2.99
N ARG A 196 -16.38 37.69 2.84
CA ARG A 196 -17.09 38.94 3.06
C ARG A 196 -18.11 39.03 1.94
N TYR A 197 -19.33 38.65 2.28
CA TYR A 197 -20.54 39.00 1.56
C TYR A 197 -20.52 40.53 1.36
N LYS A 198 -20.00 40.99 0.23
CA LYS A 198 -20.05 42.40 -0.17
C LYS A 198 -21.45 42.67 -0.70
N SER A 199 -22.41 42.81 0.20
CA SER A 199 -23.69 43.43 -0.14
C SER A 199 -23.42 44.91 -0.47
N ARG A 200 -23.44 45.24 -1.76
CA ARG A 200 -23.46 46.63 -2.25
C ARG A 200 -24.84 47.27 -1.97
N PRO A 201 -24.90 48.61 -1.88
CA PRO A 201 -25.86 49.31 -1.03
C PRO A 201 -27.21 49.51 -1.73
N THR A 202 -28.29 49.10 -1.09
CA THR A 202 -29.63 49.57 -1.44
C THR A 202 -30.06 50.66 -0.46
N ARG A 203 -30.34 51.83 -1.04
CA ARG A 203 -30.99 52.97 -0.38
C ARG A 203 -32.31 52.53 0.26
N ASN A 204 -32.54 53.06 1.45
CA ASN A 204 -33.81 53.33 2.12
C ASN A 204 -34.84 52.19 2.16
N TYR A 205 -35.08 51.65 3.35
CA TYR A 205 -36.41 51.73 3.98
C TYR A 205 -36.23 51.70 5.50
N GLN A 206 -36.86 52.67 6.16
CA GLN A 206 -37.02 52.75 7.61
C GLN A 206 -37.73 51.51 8.13
N THR A 207 -37.28 50.95 9.25
CA THR A 207 -38.16 50.61 10.38
C THR A 207 -37.34 50.42 11.66
N PRO A 208 -37.94 50.71 12.83
CA PRO A 208 -37.26 51.07 14.06
C PRO A 208 -37.10 49.86 14.99
N TYR A 209 -36.00 49.82 15.74
CA TYR A 209 -35.94 49.01 16.95
C TYR A 209 -35.27 49.79 18.06
N GLU A 210 -36.11 50.16 19.03
CA GLU A 210 -35.77 50.86 20.26
C GLU A 210 -34.71 50.06 21.02
N LYS A 211 -33.61 50.75 21.36
CA LYS A 211 -32.75 50.31 22.45
C LYS A 211 -32.93 51.31 23.58
N ASP A 212 -33.71 50.86 24.54
CA ASP A 212 -33.72 51.37 25.90
C ASP A 212 -32.27 51.47 26.40
N SER A 213 -31.82 52.70 26.65
CA SER A 213 -30.64 52.96 27.46
C SER A 213 -30.94 54.16 28.33
N SER A 214 -31.53 53.86 29.49
CA SER A 214 -31.27 54.52 30.78
C SER A 214 -30.34 55.74 30.71
N GLY A 215 -30.94 56.93 30.70
CA GLY A 215 -30.81 57.86 31.82
C GLY A 215 -29.44 58.43 32.20
N GLU A 216 -28.43 58.46 31.34
CA GLU A 216 -27.25 59.31 31.57
C GLU A 216 -27.01 60.28 30.42
N SER A 217 -27.31 61.55 30.68
CA SER A 217 -27.02 62.66 29.77
C SER A 217 -25.53 62.67 29.43
N ARG A 218 -25.16 62.37 28.18
CA ARG A 218 -23.76 62.30 27.74
C ARG A 218 -23.06 63.64 28.02
N LYS A 219 -22.00 63.61 28.82
CA LYS A 219 -21.14 64.75 29.15
C LYS A 219 -19.91 64.75 28.25
N CYS A 220 -19.44 65.93 27.86
CA CYS A 220 -18.19 66.07 27.12
C CYS A 220 -17.02 65.48 27.91
N PHE A 221 -16.19 64.68 27.27
CA PHE A 221 -15.01 64.08 27.91
C PHE A 221 -14.01 65.14 28.42
N PHE A 222 -13.91 66.28 27.72
CA PHE A 222 -12.95 67.34 28.03
C PHE A 222 -13.44 68.31 29.11
N CYS A 223 -14.70 68.75 29.06
CA CYS A 223 -15.24 69.77 29.99
C CYS A 223 -16.34 69.27 30.93
N LYS A 224 -16.71 67.99 30.86
CA LYS A 224 -17.75 67.33 31.67
C LYS A 224 -19.14 68.00 31.62
N LYS A 225 -19.36 68.94 30.68
CA LYS A 225 -20.66 69.59 30.44
C LYS A 225 -21.58 68.68 29.64
N ILE A 226 -22.84 68.62 30.07
CA ILE A 226 -23.92 67.88 29.38
C ILE A 226 -24.19 68.55 28.02
N ASN A 227 -24.40 67.76 26.96
CA ASN A 227 -24.65 68.24 25.60
C ASN A 227 -23.51 69.05 24.94
N CYS A 228 -22.29 68.93 25.44
CA CYS A 228 -21.09 69.45 24.79
C CYS A 228 -20.32 68.31 24.11
N TRP A 229 -19.75 68.57 22.94
CA TRP A 229 -18.96 67.62 22.16
C TRP A 229 -17.51 68.07 22.12
N SER A 230 -16.57 67.12 22.13
CA SER A 230 -15.12 67.37 22.05
C SER A 230 -14.71 68.22 20.84
N SER A 231 -15.51 68.19 19.78
CA SER A 231 -15.34 68.98 18.56
C SER A 231 -15.53 70.49 18.77
N LYS A 232 -16.18 70.93 19.86
CA LYS A 232 -16.35 72.36 20.18
C LYS A 232 -15.16 73.00 20.92
N HIS A 233 -14.17 72.20 21.30
CA HIS A 233 -12.94 72.69 21.93
C HIS A 233 -11.88 73.00 20.86
N THR A 234 -11.10 74.05 21.09
CA THR A 234 -9.96 74.40 20.23
C THR A 234 -8.84 73.39 20.40
N ASP A 235 -7.92 73.32 19.43
CA ASP A 235 -6.84 72.33 19.47
C ASP A 235 -5.88 72.57 20.64
N GLU A 236 -5.66 73.82 21.06
CA GLU A 236 -4.88 74.16 22.26
C GLU A 236 -5.51 73.61 23.56
N GLU A 237 -6.84 73.63 23.68
CA GLU A 237 -7.55 73.07 24.83
C GLU A 237 -7.48 71.54 24.88
N ARG A 238 -7.44 70.89 23.71
CA ARG A 238 -7.29 69.43 23.59
C ARG A 238 -5.89 68.98 23.97
N GLU A 239 -4.87 69.76 23.61
CA GLU A 239 -3.47 69.43 23.89
C GLU A 239 -3.10 69.61 25.37
N LYS A 240 -3.64 70.64 26.04
CA LYS A 240 -3.49 70.83 27.49
C LYS A 240 -4.08 69.69 28.33
N HIS A 241 -5.15 69.04 27.86
CA HIS A 241 -5.72 67.86 28.54
C HIS A 241 -4.90 66.58 28.28
N ARG A 242 -4.15 66.50 27.17
CA ARG A 242 -3.28 65.35 26.87
C ARG A 242 -1.95 65.41 27.62
N ASN A 243 -1.47 66.62 27.91
CA ASN A 243 -0.19 66.86 28.58
C ASN A 243 -0.31 66.97 30.11
N LYS A 244 -1.40 66.45 30.70
CA LYS A 244 -1.70 66.49 32.14
C LYS A 244 -2.09 65.10 32.61
#